data_AF-A0A2I0T9V2-F1
#
_entry.id   AF-A0A2I0T9V2-F1
#
_cell.length_a   1.000
_cell.length_b   1.000
_cell.length_c   1.000
_cell.angle_alpha   90.00
_cell.angle_beta   90.00
_cell.angle_gamma   90.00
#
_symmetry.space_group_name_H-M   'P 1'
#
loop_
_entity.id
_entity.type
_entity.pdbx_description
1 polymer ?
#
loop_
_entity_poly.entity_id
_entity_poly.type
_entity_poly.pdbx_seq_one_letter_code
_entity_poly.pdbx_strand_id
1 'polypeptide(L)'
;MAVAYRTFPLGWLSEQALVFLEIAVNNGKYKVIKGIISPVGDAYKKKGLISANHRVTMAKLATKNSDWVEVDDWESSQSEWLETLKVLSLAMPVDFSGTWNLVSNDNFEGYMVALGIDFATRKIAKMLKPQKVIKQDGDSFHIHTTSTFRDYSLQFKIGEEFEEDNKGLDNRKCKSLVTWENDKLVCVQTGEKKNRGWTHWLEGDDLHLVFSSDLC
;
A
#
# COMPACT_ATOMS: atom_id res chain seq x y z
N MET A 1 -5.92 -9.22 3.87
CA MET A 1 -4.94 -10.33 3.82
C MET A 1 -4.24 -10.41 5.17
N ALA A 2 -4.07 -11.57 5.79
CA ALA A 2 -3.40 -11.69 7.09
C ALA A 2 -2.07 -12.44 6.93
N VAL A 3 -1.05 -12.06 7.69
CA VAL A 3 0.25 -12.75 7.67
C VAL A 3 0.47 -13.42 9.02
N ALA A 4 0.69 -14.74 8.99
CA ALA A 4 1.22 -15.46 10.13
C ALA A 4 2.68 -15.81 9.80
N TYR A 5 3.63 -15.21 10.52
CA TYR A 5 5.00 -15.67 10.51
C TYR A 5 5.14 -16.77 11.57
N ARG A 6 5.78 -17.87 11.22
CA ARG A 6 6.19 -18.88 12.19
C ARG A 6 7.64 -19.22 11.90
N THR A 7 8.51 -18.93 12.86
CA THR A 7 9.85 -19.51 12.88
C THR A 7 9.68 -21.01 13.08
N PHE A 8 9.72 -21.79 11.99
CA PHE A 8 9.67 -23.25 12.11
C PHE A 8 10.95 -23.73 12.80
N PRO A 9 10.85 -24.63 13.79
CA PRO A 9 12.01 -25.31 14.36
C PRO A 9 12.46 -26.43 13.41
N LEU A 10 12.68 -26.11 12.13
CA LEU A 10 13.50 -26.92 11.26
C LEU A 10 14.92 -26.49 11.56
N GLY A 11 15.61 -27.26 12.42
CA GLY A 11 17.02 -27.03 12.71
C GLY A 11 17.79 -26.80 11.41
N TRP A 12 18.62 -25.76 11.40
CA TRP A 12 19.34 -25.11 10.27
C TRP A 12 18.63 -23.93 9.57
N LEU A 13 17.30 -23.87 9.47
CA LEU A 13 16.59 -22.78 8.75
C LEU A 13 16.08 -21.65 9.66
N SER A 14 15.95 -21.90 10.97
CA SER A 14 15.27 -21.00 11.91
C SER A 14 15.91 -19.62 12.12
N GLU A 15 17.13 -19.39 11.64
CA GLU A 15 17.85 -18.12 11.82
C GLU A 15 18.44 -17.55 10.51
N GLN A 16 18.05 -18.07 9.34
CA GLN A 16 18.70 -17.77 8.05
C GLN A 16 17.74 -17.51 6.88
N ALA A 17 16.43 -17.71 7.09
CA ALA A 17 15.40 -17.43 6.10
C ALA A 17 14.12 -16.99 6.81
N LEU A 18 13.43 -16.01 6.24
CA LEU A 18 12.06 -15.68 6.59
C LEU A 18 11.13 -16.64 5.83
N VAL A 19 10.13 -17.18 6.53
CA VAL A 19 9.07 -17.95 5.89
C VAL A 19 7.80 -17.12 5.97
N PHE A 20 7.32 -16.67 4.81
CA PHE A 20 6.06 -15.96 4.68
C PHE A 20 4.96 -16.93 4.28
N LEU A 21 3.74 -16.67 4.75
CA LEU A 21 2.54 -17.34 4.30
C LEU A 21 1.62 -16.29 3.69
N GLU A 22 1.25 -16.50 2.44
CA GLU A 22 0.21 -15.72 1.78
C GLU A 22 -1.14 -16.35 2.15
N ILE A 23 -2.04 -15.55 2.72
CA ILE A 23 -3.32 -16.03 3.25
C ILE A 23 -4.47 -15.27 2.59
N ALA A 24 -5.23 -15.96 1.75
CA ALA A 24 -6.48 -15.44 1.22
C ALA A 24 -7.54 -15.37 2.33
N VAL A 25 -8.27 -14.26 2.38
CA VAL A 25 -9.39 -14.06 3.31
C VAL A 25 -10.70 -14.17 2.52
N ASN A 26 -11.58 -15.06 2.95
CA ASN A 26 -12.95 -15.13 2.44
C ASN A 26 -13.92 -15.34 3.62
N ASN A 27 -14.81 -14.37 3.86
CA ASN A 27 -15.85 -14.42 4.90
C ASN A 27 -15.33 -14.83 6.30
N GLY A 28 -14.22 -14.23 6.74
CA GLY A 28 -13.61 -14.50 8.05
C GLY A 28 -12.90 -15.85 8.18
N LYS A 29 -12.78 -16.63 7.09
CA LYS A 29 -11.95 -17.84 7.03
C LYS A 29 -10.62 -17.53 6.35
N TYR A 30 -9.54 -17.91 7.02
CA TYR A 30 -8.18 -17.82 6.51
C TYR A 30 -7.83 -19.09 5.73
N LYS A 31 -7.39 -18.93 4.48
CA LYS A 31 -6.84 -20.03 3.68
C LYS A 31 -5.41 -19.69 3.30
N VAL A 32 -4.46 -20.50 3.75
CA VAL A 32 -3.08 -20.43 3.24
C VAL A 32 -3.12 -20.80 1.76
N ILE A 33 -2.68 -19.88 0.91
CA ILE A 33 -2.64 -20.07 -0.55
C ILE A 33 -1.21 -20.27 -1.07
N LYS A 34 -0.20 -19.80 -0.32
CA LYS A 34 1.20 -19.89 -0.71
C LYS A 34 2.13 -19.81 0.49
N GLY A 35 3.28 -20.47 0.43
CA GLY A 35 4.42 -20.30 1.31
C GLY A 35 5.61 -19.75 0.53
N ILE A 36 6.36 -18.82 1.12
CA ILE A 36 7.54 -18.22 0.51
C ILE A 36 8.70 -18.36 1.48
N ILE A 37 9.81 -18.94 1.03
CA ILE A 37 11.09 -18.93 1.74
C ILE A 37 11.91 -17.76 1.18
N SER A 38 12.24 -16.79 2.01
CA SER A 38 13.10 -15.66 1.65
C SER A 38 14.41 -15.70 2.44
N PRO A 39 15.52 -16.17 1.82
CA PRO A 39 16.82 -16.20 2.49
C PRO A 39 17.36 -14.79 2.73
N VAL A 40 17.86 -14.52 3.94
CA VAL A 40 18.45 -13.21 4.28
C VAL A 40 19.66 -12.89 3.39
N GLY A 41 19.92 -11.63 3.06
CA GLY A 41 21.13 -11.21 2.32
C GLY A 41 22.44 -11.33 3.11
N ASP A 42 23.58 -11.29 2.41
CA ASP A 42 24.91 -11.37 3.03
C ASP A 42 25.25 -10.12 3.88
N ALA A 43 24.54 -9.01 3.65
CA ALA A 43 24.62 -7.80 4.46
C ALA A 43 24.19 -8.00 5.94
N TYR A 44 23.52 -9.11 6.27
CA TYR A 44 23.18 -9.47 7.66
C TYR A 44 24.43 -9.74 8.53
N LYS A 45 25.58 -10.05 7.92
CA LYS A 45 26.89 -10.19 8.59
C LYS A 45 26.94 -11.18 9.77
N LYS A 46 26.02 -12.16 9.81
CA LYS A 46 26.07 -13.24 10.83
C LYS A 46 27.32 -14.10 10.62
N LYS A 47 28.11 -14.25 11.68
CA LYS A 47 29.36 -15.01 11.64
C LYS A 47 29.11 -16.47 11.24
N GLY A 48 29.86 -16.96 10.25
CA GLY A 48 29.76 -18.34 9.76
C GLY A 48 28.57 -18.60 8.83
N LEU A 49 27.82 -17.56 8.43
CA LEU A 49 26.73 -17.70 7.48
C LEU A 49 27.29 -17.97 6.07
N ILE A 50 26.77 -19.01 5.42
CA ILE A 50 27.10 -19.35 4.03
C ILE A 50 26.54 -18.25 3.11
N SER A 51 27.23 -17.95 2.00
CA SER A 51 26.78 -16.88 1.09
C SER A 51 25.35 -17.07 0.61
N ALA A 52 24.64 -15.95 0.45
CA ALA A 52 23.22 -15.93 0.15
C ALA A 52 22.90 -16.70 -1.13
N ASN A 53 23.76 -16.62 -2.15
CA ASN A 53 23.63 -17.38 -3.39
C ASN A 53 23.53 -18.90 -3.19
N HIS A 54 24.36 -19.47 -2.30
CA HIS A 54 24.29 -20.90 -1.99
C HIS A 54 23.01 -21.22 -1.20
N ARG A 55 22.63 -20.36 -0.25
CA ARG A 55 21.39 -20.56 0.54
C ARG A 55 20.14 -20.53 -0.34
N VAL A 56 20.05 -19.59 -1.28
CA VAL A 56 18.98 -19.51 -2.28
C VAL A 56 18.96 -20.76 -3.15
N THR A 57 20.12 -21.21 -3.63
CA THR A 57 20.22 -22.40 -4.48
C THR A 57 19.75 -23.66 -3.72
N MET A 58 20.22 -23.83 -2.48
CA MET A 58 19.79 -24.94 -1.61
C MET A 58 18.28 -24.88 -1.33
N ALA A 59 17.73 -23.70 -1.03
CA ALA A 59 16.30 -23.52 -0.81
C ALA A 59 15.49 -23.88 -2.06
N LYS A 60 15.90 -23.41 -3.25
CA LYS A 60 15.22 -23.71 -4.53
C LYS A 60 15.23 -25.21 -4.82
N LEU A 61 16.33 -25.91 -4.50
CA LEU A 61 16.41 -27.36 -4.63
C LEU A 61 15.49 -28.07 -3.61
N ALA A 62 15.44 -27.59 -2.36
CA ALA A 62 14.61 -28.15 -1.31
C ALA A 62 13.11 -28.01 -1.61
N THR A 63 12.70 -26.92 -2.27
CA THR A 63 11.29 -26.66 -2.62
C THR A 63 10.92 -27.07 -4.04
N LYS A 64 11.84 -27.65 -4.82
CA LYS A 64 11.63 -27.95 -6.25
C LYS A 64 10.37 -28.76 -6.57
N ASN A 65 9.97 -29.65 -5.66
CA ASN A 65 8.80 -30.52 -5.81
C ASN A 65 7.60 -30.07 -4.96
N SER A 66 7.62 -28.83 -4.47
CA SER A 66 6.53 -28.28 -3.68
C SER A 66 5.58 -27.50 -4.57
N ASP A 67 4.29 -27.83 -4.51
CA ASP A 67 3.25 -27.13 -5.27
C ASP A 67 2.75 -25.85 -4.56
N TRP A 68 3.19 -25.61 -3.32
CA TRP A 68 2.69 -24.51 -2.48
C TRP A 68 3.79 -23.67 -1.82
N VAL A 69 5.06 -24.07 -1.93
CA VAL A 69 6.20 -23.33 -1.35
C VAL A 69 7.16 -22.91 -2.46
N GLU A 70 7.46 -21.63 -2.54
CA GLU A 70 8.48 -21.08 -3.45
C GLU A 70 9.61 -20.39 -2.69
N VAL A 71 10.63 -19.98 -3.42
CA VAL A 71 11.76 -19.21 -2.88
C VAL A 71 11.79 -17.85 -3.54
N ASP A 72 11.77 -16.79 -2.71
CA ASP A 72 11.96 -15.41 -3.14
C ASP A 72 13.37 -14.96 -2.76
N ASP A 73 14.18 -14.61 -3.77
CA ASP A 73 15.56 -14.17 -3.62
C ASP A 73 15.71 -12.64 -3.58
N TRP A 74 14.60 -11.89 -3.52
CA TRP A 74 14.63 -10.43 -3.48
C TRP A 74 15.43 -9.88 -2.29
N GLU A 75 15.18 -10.36 -1.07
CA GLU A 75 15.91 -9.93 0.13
C GLU A 75 17.41 -10.26 0.01
N SER A 76 17.72 -11.44 -0.53
CA SER A 76 19.09 -11.91 -0.69
C SER A 76 19.92 -11.10 -1.69
N SER A 77 19.23 -10.41 -2.61
CA SER A 77 19.83 -9.59 -3.67
C SER A 77 20.11 -8.15 -3.24
N GLN A 78 19.65 -7.75 -2.06
CA GLN A 78 19.87 -6.38 -1.55
C GLN A 78 21.33 -6.21 -1.08
N SER A 79 21.91 -5.05 -1.40
CA SER A 79 23.28 -4.70 -0.97
C SER A 79 23.36 -4.35 0.52
N GLU A 80 22.23 -4.01 1.13
CA GLU A 80 22.10 -3.65 2.55
C GLU A 80 21.13 -4.58 3.26
N TRP A 81 21.30 -4.73 4.57
CA TRP A 81 20.39 -5.51 5.38
C TRP A 81 19.15 -4.68 5.69
N LEU A 82 17.97 -5.27 5.46
CA LEU A 82 16.68 -4.70 5.79
C LEU A 82 16.06 -5.48 6.94
N GLU A 83 15.37 -4.76 7.83
CA GLU A 83 14.57 -5.38 8.89
C GLU A 83 13.43 -6.19 8.28
N THR A 84 13.07 -7.31 8.91
CA THR A 84 11.99 -8.22 8.48
C THR A 84 10.68 -7.49 8.17
N LEU A 85 10.31 -6.47 8.95
CA LEU A 85 9.10 -5.69 8.70
C LEU A 85 9.16 -4.92 7.37
N LYS A 86 10.32 -4.34 7.03
CA LYS A 86 10.52 -3.63 5.76
C LYS A 86 10.54 -4.57 4.56
N VAL A 87 11.14 -5.75 4.72
CA VAL A 87 11.09 -6.80 3.70
C VAL A 87 9.65 -7.24 3.46
N LEU A 88 8.88 -7.48 4.52
CA LEU A 88 7.49 -7.91 4.43
C LEU A 88 6.60 -6.86 3.74
N SER A 89 6.77 -5.57 4.08
CA SER A 89 6.01 -4.49 3.45
C SER A 89 6.33 -4.33 1.95
N LEU A 90 7.55 -4.65 1.53
CA LEU A 90 7.97 -4.57 0.13
C LEU A 90 7.55 -5.81 -0.67
N ALA A 91 7.57 -6.99 -0.05
CA ALA A 91 7.18 -8.25 -0.68
C ALA A 91 5.66 -8.37 -0.86
N MET A 92 4.87 -7.77 0.02
CA MET A 92 3.40 -7.74 -0.06
C MET A 92 2.87 -6.36 0.31
N PRO A 93 2.77 -5.43 -0.65
CA PRO A 93 2.16 -4.13 -0.39
C PRO A 93 0.72 -4.31 0.05
N VAL A 94 0.26 -3.41 0.92
CA VAL A 94 -1.13 -3.39 1.38
C VAL A 94 -2.08 -3.33 0.19
N ASP A 95 -3.09 -4.20 0.19
CA ASP A 95 -4.13 -4.23 -0.83
C ASP A 95 -5.30 -3.33 -0.43
N PHE A 96 -5.44 -2.21 -1.13
CA PHE A 96 -6.53 -1.25 -0.94
C PHE A 96 -7.79 -1.59 -1.77
N SER A 97 -7.75 -2.65 -2.57
CA SER A 97 -8.84 -3.03 -3.47
C SER A 97 -10.14 -3.25 -2.70
N GLY A 98 -11.22 -2.63 -3.18
CA GLY A 98 -12.50 -2.75 -2.49
C GLY A 98 -13.48 -1.64 -2.83
N THR A 99 -14.66 -1.76 -2.23
CA THR A 99 -15.71 -0.73 -2.26
C THR A 99 -15.90 -0.20 -0.85
N TRP A 100 -15.66 1.09 -0.69
CA TRP A 100 -15.57 1.79 0.58
C TRP A 100 -16.69 2.82 0.68
N ASN A 101 -17.53 2.71 1.71
CA ASN A 101 -18.61 3.66 1.95
C ASN A 101 -18.19 4.63 3.05
N LEU A 102 -18.55 5.91 2.91
CA LEU A 102 -18.25 6.91 3.92
C LEU A 102 -18.95 6.58 5.25
N VAL A 103 -18.16 6.41 6.31
CA VAL A 103 -18.65 6.21 7.69
C VAL A 103 -18.71 7.55 8.43
N SER A 104 -17.61 8.29 8.44
CA SER A 104 -17.48 9.59 9.10
C SER A 104 -16.63 10.54 8.24
N ASN A 105 -16.76 11.83 8.49
CA ASN A 105 -15.95 12.86 7.83
C ASN A 105 -15.75 14.06 8.75
N ASP A 106 -14.51 14.30 9.14
CA ASP A 106 -14.14 15.34 10.08
C ASP A 106 -13.45 16.51 9.36
N ASN A 107 -13.82 17.74 9.73
CA ASN A 107 -13.23 18.98 9.21
C ASN A 107 -13.22 19.15 7.67
N PHE A 108 -14.11 18.46 6.94
CA PHE A 108 -14.22 18.62 5.48
C PHE A 108 -14.49 20.05 5.04
N GLU A 109 -15.28 20.78 5.81
CA GLU A 109 -15.59 22.19 5.51
C GLU A 109 -14.36 23.09 5.59
N GLY A 110 -13.51 22.91 6.61
CA GLY A 110 -12.27 23.67 6.76
C GLY A 110 -11.32 23.43 5.59
N TYR A 111 -11.21 22.18 5.14
CA TYR A 111 -10.45 21.83 3.95
C TYR A 111 -10.99 22.51 2.68
N MET A 112 -12.32 22.47 2.46
CA MET A 112 -12.93 23.13 1.30
C MET A 112 -12.76 24.66 1.33
N VAL A 113 -12.77 25.28 2.53
CA VAL A 113 -12.45 26.71 2.71
C VAL A 113 -11.00 26.99 2.32
N ALA A 114 -10.04 26.19 2.78
CA ALA A 114 -8.63 26.33 2.41
C ALA A 114 -8.40 26.24 0.89
N LEU A 115 -9.18 25.41 0.18
CA LEU A 115 -9.17 25.33 -1.28
C LEU A 115 -9.85 26.51 -1.99
N GLY A 116 -10.58 27.36 -1.28
CA GLY A 116 -11.33 28.49 -1.83
C GLY A 116 -12.64 28.09 -2.51
N ILE A 117 -13.23 26.94 -2.16
CA ILE A 117 -14.53 26.50 -2.67
C ILE A 117 -15.63 27.38 -2.09
N ASP A 118 -16.62 27.80 -2.89
CA ASP A 118 -17.69 28.71 -2.46
C ASP A 118 -18.66 28.09 -1.43
N PHE A 119 -19.35 28.94 -0.66
CA PHE A 119 -20.21 28.51 0.43
C PHE A 119 -21.35 27.58 0.00
N ALA A 120 -21.95 27.81 -1.17
CA ALA A 120 -23.07 27.00 -1.64
C ALA A 120 -22.61 25.59 -2.01
N THR A 121 -21.49 25.48 -2.73
CA THR A 121 -20.87 24.18 -3.04
C THR A 121 -20.49 23.42 -1.78
N ARG A 122 -19.91 24.09 -0.77
CA ARG A 122 -19.59 23.45 0.52
C ARG A 122 -20.82 22.90 1.23
N LYS A 123 -21.94 23.64 1.24
CA LYS A 123 -23.19 23.19 1.86
C LYS A 123 -23.73 21.92 1.22
N ILE A 124 -23.69 21.83 -0.11
CA ILE A 124 -24.09 20.63 -0.85
C ILE A 124 -23.15 19.47 -0.53
N ALA A 125 -21.83 19.70 -0.63
CA ALA A 125 -20.81 18.68 -0.45
C ALA A 125 -20.85 18.00 0.93
N LYS A 126 -21.17 18.73 2.00
CA LYS A 126 -21.30 18.18 3.36
C LYS A 126 -22.44 17.16 3.53
N MET A 127 -23.45 17.20 2.67
CA MET A 127 -24.59 16.27 2.72
C MET A 127 -24.33 15.00 1.91
N LEU A 128 -23.27 14.97 1.11
CA LEU A 128 -22.94 13.83 0.25
C LEU A 128 -22.33 12.70 1.07
N LYS A 129 -22.65 11.47 0.66
CA LYS A 129 -22.06 10.23 1.16
C LYS A 129 -21.34 9.53 0.01
N PRO A 130 -20.12 9.98 -0.34
CA PRO A 130 -19.40 9.40 -1.44
C PRO A 130 -19.07 7.93 -1.18
N GLN A 131 -19.10 7.13 -2.25
CA GLN A 131 -18.57 5.78 -2.28
C GLN A 131 -17.26 5.80 -3.06
N LYS A 132 -16.24 5.09 -2.57
CA LYS A 132 -14.96 4.96 -3.23
C LYS A 132 -14.74 3.51 -3.66
N VAL A 133 -14.44 3.30 -4.92
CA VAL A 133 -14.04 2.00 -5.48
C VAL A 133 -12.57 2.09 -5.84
N ILE A 134 -11.75 1.22 -5.25
CA ILE A 134 -10.32 1.13 -5.52
C ILE A 134 -10.06 -0.19 -6.23
N LYS A 135 -9.30 -0.13 -7.33
CA LYS A 135 -8.71 -1.29 -7.99
C LYS A 135 -7.20 -1.13 -7.98
N GLN A 136 -6.50 -2.11 -7.42
CA GLN A 136 -5.04 -2.15 -7.35
C GLN A 136 -4.54 -3.36 -8.14
N ASP A 137 -3.57 -3.13 -9.02
CA ASP A 137 -2.84 -4.15 -9.76
C ASP A 137 -1.34 -3.89 -9.63
N GLY A 138 -0.73 -4.51 -8.63
CA GLY A 138 0.62 -4.17 -8.18
C GLY A 138 0.72 -2.69 -7.80
N ASP A 139 1.54 -1.96 -8.55
CA ASP A 139 1.74 -0.51 -8.38
C ASP A 139 0.75 0.35 -9.19
N SER A 140 -0.13 -0.25 -9.98
CA SER A 140 -1.12 0.50 -10.77
C SER A 140 -2.43 0.63 -10.00
N PHE A 141 -2.92 1.86 -9.86
CA PHE A 141 -4.13 2.17 -9.12
C PHE A 141 -5.17 2.85 -10.00
N HIS A 142 -6.42 2.42 -9.83
CA HIS A 142 -7.60 3.13 -10.30
C HIS A 142 -8.53 3.39 -9.12
N ILE A 143 -8.67 4.66 -8.74
CA ILE A 143 -9.55 5.09 -7.65
C ILE A 143 -10.71 5.87 -8.26
N HIS A 144 -11.92 5.38 -8.07
CA HIS A 144 -13.15 6.04 -8.49
C HIS A 144 -13.95 6.44 -7.27
N THR A 145 -14.25 7.74 -7.11
CA THR A 145 -15.08 8.27 -6.04
C THR A 145 -16.38 8.81 -6.63
N THR A 146 -17.50 8.21 -6.26
CA THR A 146 -18.83 8.51 -6.77
C THR A 146 -19.65 9.22 -5.71
N SER A 147 -20.43 10.23 -6.09
CA SER A 147 -21.43 10.85 -5.21
C SER A 147 -22.69 11.20 -5.99
N THR A 148 -23.78 11.57 -5.31
CA THR A 148 -25.01 12.00 -5.99
C THR A 148 -24.87 13.33 -6.75
N PHE A 149 -23.74 14.03 -6.58
CA PHE A 149 -23.48 15.31 -7.22
C PHE A 149 -22.43 15.20 -8.34
N ARG A 150 -21.28 14.58 -8.04
CA ARG A 150 -20.18 14.41 -9.00
C ARG A 150 -19.36 13.17 -8.72
N ASP A 151 -18.78 12.67 -9.80
CA ASP A 151 -17.81 11.58 -9.79
C ASP A 151 -16.42 12.12 -10.09
N TYR A 152 -15.43 11.48 -9.51
CA TYR A 152 -14.02 11.83 -9.65
C TYR A 152 -13.18 10.56 -9.74
N SER A 153 -12.28 10.48 -10.72
CA SER A 153 -11.45 9.31 -10.98
C SER A 153 -9.98 9.67 -11.02
N LEU A 154 -9.16 8.83 -10.41
CA LEU A 154 -7.71 8.90 -10.43
C LEU A 154 -7.15 7.61 -11.01
N GLN A 155 -6.20 7.74 -11.94
CA GLN A 155 -5.40 6.64 -12.46
C GLN A 155 -3.94 7.03 -12.35
N PHE A 156 -3.16 6.22 -11.65
CA PHE A 156 -1.75 6.49 -11.42
C PHE A 156 -0.98 5.19 -11.21
N LYS A 157 0.34 5.31 -11.32
CA LYS A 157 1.28 4.27 -10.94
C LYS A 157 2.18 4.80 -9.84
N ILE A 158 2.47 3.97 -8.84
CA ILE A 158 3.30 4.36 -7.71
C ILE A 158 4.68 4.82 -8.19
N GLY A 159 5.15 5.96 -7.65
CA GLY A 159 6.44 6.55 -7.97
C GLY A 159 6.47 7.32 -9.30
N GLU A 160 5.39 7.35 -10.07
CA GLU A 160 5.30 8.08 -11.33
C GLU A 160 4.44 9.35 -11.18
N GLU A 161 5.01 10.50 -11.54
CA GLU A 161 4.28 11.77 -11.55
C GLU A 161 3.28 11.81 -12.70
N PHE A 162 2.08 12.34 -12.47
CA PHE A 162 1.05 12.50 -13.48
C PHE A 162 0.34 13.87 -13.37
N GLU A 163 -0.26 14.30 -14.48
CA GLU A 163 -1.12 15.49 -14.47
C GLU A 163 -2.51 15.13 -13.93
N GLU A 164 -2.95 15.88 -12.94
CA GLU A 164 -4.25 15.71 -12.30
C GLU A 164 -5.14 16.93 -12.57
N ASP A 165 -6.30 16.68 -13.18
CA ASP A 165 -7.32 17.69 -13.40
C ASP A 165 -8.43 17.57 -12.34
N ASN A 166 -8.47 18.55 -11.43
CA ASN A 166 -9.45 18.63 -10.35
C ASN A 166 -10.75 19.36 -10.77
N LYS A 167 -11.09 19.30 -12.06
CA LYS A 167 -12.35 19.81 -12.60
C LYS A 167 -13.54 19.23 -11.85
N GLY A 168 -14.42 20.11 -11.39
CA GLY A 168 -15.59 19.74 -10.59
C GLY A 168 -15.34 19.58 -9.10
N LEU A 169 -14.08 19.67 -8.66
CA LEU A 169 -13.70 19.90 -7.27
C LEU A 169 -13.36 21.39 -7.10
N ASP A 170 -12.08 21.74 -7.17
CA ASP A 170 -11.61 23.12 -7.08
C ASP A 170 -11.20 23.73 -8.43
N ASN A 171 -11.41 22.99 -9.54
CA ASN A 171 -11.17 23.41 -10.93
C ASN A 171 -9.73 23.83 -11.24
N ARG A 172 -8.77 23.25 -10.51
CA ARG A 172 -7.33 23.45 -10.73
C ARG A 172 -6.68 22.25 -11.39
N LYS A 173 -5.54 22.49 -12.01
CA LYS A 173 -4.62 21.43 -12.43
C LYS A 173 -3.41 21.40 -11.50
N CYS A 174 -2.95 20.21 -11.17
CA CYS A 174 -1.73 19.99 -10.41
C CYS A 174 -0.96 18.80 -10.98
N LYS A 175 0.28 18.65 -10.53
CA LYS A 175 1.06 17.43 -10.72
C LYS A 175 0.98 16.63 -9.44
N SER A 176 0.71 15.34 -9.56
CA SER A 176 0.53 14.47 -8.42
C SER A 176 1.52 13.33 -8.47
N LEU A 177 2.13 13.04 -7.32
CA LEU A 177 3.05 11.93 -7.14
C LEU A 177 2.57 11.12 -5.94
N VAL A 178 2.28 9.83 -6.16
CA VAL A 178 1.87 8.91 -5.10
C VAL A 178 3.02 7.96 -4.79
N THR A 179 3.36 7.84 -3.51
CA THR A 179 4.44 7.00 -3.00
C THR A 179 3.98 6.20 -1.79
N TRP A 180 4.69 5.10 -1.53
CA TRP A 180 4.53 4.33 -0.30
C TRP A 180 5.35 4.96 0.83
N GLU A 181 4.69 5.19 1.96
CA GLU A 181 5.35 5.45 3.25
C GLU A 181 4.95 4.36 4.24
N ASN A 182 5.74 3.28 4.27
CA ASN A 182 5.36 2.02 4.92
C ASN A 182 4.04 1.51 4.30
N ASP A 183 3.04 1.24 5.14
CA ASP A 183 1.72 0.72 4.75
C ASP A 183 0.73 1.83 4.32
N LYS A 184 1.23 3.02 4.02
CA LYS A 184 0.42 4.20 3.66
C LYS A 184 0.70 4.66 2.24
N LEU A 185 -0.36 5.04 1.54
CA LEU A 185 -0.28 5.75 0.27
C LEU A 185 -0.27 7.25 0.53
N VAL A 186 0.85 7.91 0.20
CA VAL A 186 1.02 9.36 0.36
C VAL A 186 1.07 10.00 -1.01
N CYS A 187 0.16 10.93 -1.25
CA CYS A 187 0.10 11.74 -2.46
C CYS A 187 0.50 13.18 -2.15
N VAL A 188 1.46 13.69 -2.91
CA VAL A 188 1.83 15.10 -2.93
C VAL A 188 1.30 15.74 -4.20
N GLN A 189 0.52 16.80 -4.06
CA GLN A 189 -0.07 17.55 -5.17
C GLN A 189 0.64 18.90 -5.31
N THR A 190 1.50 19.01 -6.32
CA THR A 190 2.26 20.22 -6.62
C THR A 190 1.47 21.11 -7.57
N GLY A 191 1.13 22.31 -7.14
CA GLY A 191 0.38 23.28 -7.95
C GLY A 191 0.24 24.64 -7.24
N GLU A 192 -0.89 25.31 -7.47
CA GLU A 192 -1.18 26.63 -6.88
C GLU A 192 -1.27 26.61 -5.35
N LYS A 193 -1.77 25.51 -4.77
CA LYS A 193 -1.91 25.33 -3.31
C LYS A 193 -0.67 24.65 -2.75
N LYS A 194 -0.11 25.24 -1.68
CA LYS A 194 1.03 24.68 -0.93
C LYS A 194 0.57 23.56 0.01
N ASN A 195 1.48 22.61 0.24
CA ASN A 195 1.26 21.45 1.12
C ASN A 195 -0.03 20.67 0.83
N ARG A 196 -0.47 20.71 -0.44
CA ARG A 196 -1.66 19.99 -0.89
C ARG A 196 -1.31 18.52 -1.10
N GLY A 197 -2.15 17.65 -0.58
CA GLY A 197 -1.91 16.22 -0.68
C GLY A 197 -2.98 15.42 0.04
N TRP A 198 -2.76 14.11 0.07
CA TRP A 198 -3.58 13.21 0.87
C TRP A 198 -2.79 11.97 1.29
N THR A 199 -3.24 11.36 2.37
CA THR A 199 -2.69 10.09 2.87
C THR A 199 -3.81 9.08 3.08
N HIS A 200 -3.64 7.89 2.52
CA HIS A 200 -4.50 6.73 2.68
C HIS A 200 -3.81 5.65 3.49
N TRP A 201 -4.53 5.01 4.41
CA TRP A 201 -4.08 3.82 5.12
C TRP A 201 -5.26 2.94 5.53
N LEU A 202 -4.98 1.68 5.84
CA LEU A 202 -5.97 0.75 6.40
C LEU A 202 -5.72 0.57 7.90
N GLU A 203 -6.81 0.51 8.67
CA GLU A 203 -6.79 0.10 10.07
C GLU A 203 -7.92 -0.90 10.28
N GLY A 204 -7.59 -2.19 10.41
CA GLY A 204 -8.60 -3.25 10.41
C GLY A 204 -9.37 -3.31 9.08
N ASP A 205 -10.69 -3.15 9.15
CA ASP A 205 -11.60 -3.15 7.99
C ASP A 205 -11.93 -1.72 7.52
N ASP A 206 -11.29 -0.69 8.08
CA ASP A 206 -11.55 0.71 7.77
C ASP A 206 -10.49 1.30 6.84
N LEU A 207 -10.95 2.02 5.81
CA LEU A 207 -10.11 2.86 4.95
C LEU A 207 -10.10 4.29 5.45
N HIS A 208 -8.94 4.74 5.89
CA HIS A 208 -8.73 6.11 6.34
C HIS A 208 -8.19 6.98 5.21
N LEU A 209 -8.60 8.26 5.22
CA LEU A 209 -8.17 9.28 4.28
C LEU A 209 -8.00 10.61 5.03
N VAL A 210 -6.82 11.20 4.95
CA VAL A 210 -6.58 12.56 5.41
C VAL A 210 -6.18 13.42 4.22
N PHE A 211 -6.85 14.54 4.06
CA PHE A 211 -6.46 15.58 3.11
C PHE A 211 -5.59 16.62 3.82
N SER A 212 -4.56 17.11 3.14
CA SER A 212 -3.74 18.23 3.59
C SER A 212 -3.80 19.37 2.58
N SER A 213 -3.81 20.60 3.08
CA SER A 213 -3.60 21.83 2.31
C SER A 213 -3.36 22.97 3.29
N ASP A 214 -2.45 23.89 2.96
CA ASP A 214 -2.35 25.15 3.70
C ASP A 214 -3.59 26.03 3.46
N LEU A 215 -3.96 26.85 4.45
CA LEU A 215 -4.87 27.97 4.20
C LEU A 215 -4.16 29.00 3.30
N CYS A 216 -4.89 29.50 2.29
CA CYS A 216 -4.49 30.69 1.54
C CYS A 216 -4.76 31.97 2.34
#